data_AF-A0A7S0XLG9-F1
#
_entry.id   AF-A0A7S0XLG9-F1
#
_cell.length_a   1.000
_cell.length_b   1.000
_cell.length_c   1.000
_cell.angle_alpha   90.00
_cell.angle_beta   90.00
_cell.angle_gamma   90.00
#
_symmetry.space_group_name_H-M   'P 1'
#
loop_
_entity.id
_entity.type
_entity.pdbx_description
1 polymer ?
#
loop_
_entity_poly.entity_id
_entity_poly.type
_entity_poly.pdbx_seq_one_letter_code
_entity_poly.pdbx_strand_id
1 'polypeptide(L)'
;MNNGGNNGKQITVNGKVKTLPQHLLKKKKNVFQKKKKNNNNKKTKGKTQHFKAKTIATQDPQLIAQQNYGITNETDENYVSSDTSAEWFDGDEDSDSKAYGNGGYLRVRIGDRLHNRYIIESKLGWGHFSTVWLATDVLAPSNSHRRFVALKIQKSAPHYLDAAKDEVQLLSRAKQKLDANHVHENYIAQMLDSFIVSAHNGKHVVFVFEVLGENLLDLIKSYNYRGLPMAIVKKIAKEVLLGLDWLHTQCGIIHTDLKPENVLISRTKAINMQQLERDKNREIKKQFDRQLKRCEQQMEHSSSSSLAKGQRKKLKQRINELKRNISDIDKKYIVLLREMGDECKDSNNNNNGHTHSNHHHHLNEDDA
;
A
#
# COMPACT_ATOMS: atom_id res chain seq x y z
N MET A 1 15.82 -60.58 -17.06
CA MET A 1 15.13 -61.04 -15.84
C MET A 1 14.13 -59.96 -15.44
N ASN A 2 12.84 -60.35 -15.49
CA ASN A 2 11.61 -59.81 -14.87
C ASN A 2 11.64 -58.42 -14.21
N ASN A 3 10.83 -57.47 -14.73
CA ASN A 3 9.49 -57.04 -14.25
C ASN A 3 9.52 -56.35 -12.87
N GLY A 4 9.27 -55.04 -12.78
CA GLY A 4 7.93 -54.44 -12.63
C GLY A 4 7.81 -53.89 -11.19
N GLY A 5 7.13 -52.81 -10.83
CA GLY A 5 6.26 -51.86 -11.50
C GLY A 5 6.02 -50.68 -10.54
N ASN A 6 5.60 -49.57 -11.13
CA ASN A 6 5.26 -48.32 -10.47
C ASN A 6 3.81 -48.38 -9.94
N ASN A 7 3.56 -48.11 -8.66
CA ASN A 7 2.21 -47.94 -8.11
C ASN A 7 2.04 -46.54 -7.53
N GLY A 8 1.23 -45.73 -8.24
CA GLY A 8 0.76 -44.43 -7.80
C GLY A 8 -0.28 -44.54 -6.68
N LYS A 9 -0.38 -43.45 -5.90
CA LYS A 9 -1.39 -43.26 -4.86
C LYS A 9 -2.79 -43.15 -5.47
N GLN A 10 -3.75 -43.93 -4.96
CA GLN A 10 -5.19 -43.75 -5.15
C GLN A 10 -5.84 -43.28 -3.83
N ILE A 11 -6.84 -42.41 -3.94
CA ILE A 11 -7.82 -42.08 -2.90
C ILE A 11 -9.18 -42.59 -3.39
N THR A 12 -9.92 -43.28 -2.51
CA THR A 12 -11.21 -43.93 -2.78
C THR A 12 -12.37 -43.10 -2.22
N VAL A 13 -13.41 -42.87 -3.02
CA VAL A 13 -14.78 -42.59 -2.54
C VAL A 13 -15.79 -43.33 -3.43
N ASN A 14 -16.66 -44.14 -2.81
CA ASN A 14 -17.86 -44.78 -3.37
C ASN A 14 -17.69 -45.75 -4.56
N GLY A 15 -16.84 -46.76 -4.40
CA GLY A 15 -17.19 -48.14 -4.77
C GLY A 15 -17.36 -48.52 -6.26
N LYS A 16 -16.86 -47.75 -7.23
CA LYS A 16 -16.79 -48.20 -8.64
C LYS A 16 -15.47 -47.79 -9.31
N VAL A 17 -14.66 -48.78 -9.69
CA VAL A 17 -13.37 -48.62 -10.40
C VAL A 17 -13.61 -48.63 -11.92
N LYS A 18 -13.14 -47.60 -12.64
CA LYS A 18 -13.05 -47.58 -14.11
C LYS A 18 -11.68 -47.06 -14.56
N THR A 19 -10.98 -47.83 -15.39
CA THR A 19 -9.66 -47.52 -15.97
C THR A 19 -9.81 -46.88 -17.36
N LEU A 20 -9.02 -45.83 -17.65
CA LEU A 20 -8.92 -45.20 -18.98
C LEU A 20 -7.53 -45.45 -19.61
N PRO A 21 -7.41 -45.74 -20.92
CA PRO A 21 -6.14 -46.07 -21.56
C PRO A 21 -5.23 -44.86 -21.84
N GLN A 22 -3.92 -45.06 -21.67
CA GLN A 22 -2.85 -44.16 -22.11
C GLN A 22 -2.60 -44.30 -23.62
N HIS A 23 -3.13 -43.38 -24.43
CA HIS A 23 -2.54 -43.02 -25.72
C HIS A 23 -2.91 -41.55 -26.04
N LEU A 24 -2.01 -40.83 -26.73
CA LEU A 24 -2.08 -39.42 -27.17
C LEU A 24 -1.30 -38.41 -26.30
N LEU A 25 0.00 -38.63 -26.17
CA LEU A 25 0.98 -37.54 -26.21
C LEU A 25 1.69 -37.54 -27.58
N LYS A 26 1.86 -36.33 -28.13
CA LYS A 26 2.70 -35.93 -29.29
C LYS A 26 2.12 -36.14 -30.69
N LYS A 27 1.64 -35.04 -31.29
CA LYS A 27 2.19 -34.40 -32.52
C LYS A 27 1.20 -33.35 -33.03
N LYS A 28 1.65 -32.09 -33.18
CA LYS A 28 1.59 -31.33 -34.44
C LYS A 28 2.20 -29.92 -34.26
N LYS A 29 3.41 -29.77 -34.78
CA LYS A 29 3.96 -28.49 -35.27
C LYS A 29 3.26 -28.13 -36.58
N ASN A 30 3.09 -26.82 -36.78
CA ASN A 30 2.95 -26.08 -38.05
C ASN A 30 1.80 -26.50 -39.00
N VAL A 31 0.95 -25.53 -39.38
CA VAL A 31 0.70 -25.03 -40.75
C VAL A 31 -0.54 -24.11 -40.67
N PHE A 32 -0.38 -22.80 -40.96
CA PHE A 32 -1.13 -22.07 -42.00
C PHE A 32 -0.93 -20.54 -41.85
N GLN A 33 -0.01 -20.01 -42.68
CA GLN A 33 -0.09 -18.65 -43.21
C GLN A 33 -1.06 -18.62 -44.40
N LYS A 34 -1.54 -17.40 -44.70
CA LYS A 34 -2.15 -16.92 -45.96
C LYS A 34 -3.60 -17.33 -46.25
N LYS A 35 -4.48 -16.33 -46.18
CA LYS A 35 -5.26 -15.91 -47.36
C LYS A 35 -5.33 -14.37 -47.42
N LYS A 36 -4.75 -13.82 -48.48
CA LYS A 36 -4.85 -12.41 -48.90
C LYS A 36 -5.47 -12.42 -50.30
N LYS A 37 -6.37 -11.44 -50.52
CA LYS A 37 -6.75 -10.79 -51.79
C LYS A 37 -7.65 -11.52 -52.80
N ASN A 38 -8.79 -10.86 -53.07
CA ASN A 38 -9.17 -10.24 -54.36
C ASN A 38 -10.47 -9.43 -54.09
N ASN A 39 -10.81 -8.30 -54.72
CA ASN A 39 -10.24 -7.55 -55.83
C ASN A 39 -10.73 -6.08 -55.77
N ASN A 40 -10.01 -5.18 -56.45
CA ASN A 40 -10.30 -3.74 -56.58
C ASN A 40 -11.57 -3.44 -57.40
N ASN A 41 -12.22 -2.29 -57.13
CA ASN A 41 -12.43 -1.26 -58.15
C ASN A 41 -12.82 0.12 -57.59
N LYS A 42 -12.16 1.16 -58.12
CA LYS A 42 -12.41 2.59 -57.93
C LYS A 42 -13.59 3.05 -58.79
N LYS A 43 -14.37 4.05 -58.31
CA LYS A 43 -14.65 5.32 -59.03
C LYS A 43 -15.59 6.29 -58.26
N THR A 44 -15.06 7.49 -58.03
CA THR A 44 -15.62 8.86 -58.17
C THR A 44 -16.97 9.32 -57.56
N LYS A 45 -16.83 10.42 -56.79
CA LYS A 45 -17.61 11.68 -56.69
C LYS A 45 -19.10 11.63 -56.28
N GLY A 46 -19.40 12.34 -55.19
CA GLY A 46 -20.73 12.88 -54.88
C GLY A 46 -20.80 13.47 -53.47
N LYS A 47 -20.93 14.80 -53.36
CA LYS A 47 -21.37 15.49 -52.13
C LYS A 47 -22.80 15.06 -51.79
N THR A 48 -23.16 14.98 -50.51
CA THR A 48 -24.31 15.65 -49.84
C THR A 48 -24.63 14.95 -48.52
N GLN A 49 -24.96 15.76 -47.51
CA GLN A 49 -25.34 15.40 -46.15
C GLN A 49 -26.62 14.56 -46.11
N HIS A 50 -26.71 13.60 -45.17
CA HIS A 50 -27.96 13.28 -44.47
C HIS A 50 -27.68 12.52 -43.17
N PHE A 51 -28.24 13.05 -42.08
CA PHE A 51 -28.33 12.44 -40.76
C PHE A 51 -29.03 11.07 -40.83
N LYS A 52 -28.45 10.05 -40.19
CA LYS A 52 -29.20 8.87 -39.69
C LYS A 52 -28.67 8.47 -38.31
N ALA A 53 -29.59 8.39 -37.37
CA ALA A 53 -29.40 7.99 -35.98
C ALA A 53 -28.73 6.60 -35.90
N LYS A 54 -27.73 6.48 -35.03
CA LYS A 54 -27.11 5.21 -34.67
C LYS A 54 -27.67 4.78 -33.33
N THR A 55 -28.45 3.70 -33.36
CA THR A 55 -28.87 2.91 -32.20
C THR A 55 -27.65 2.61 -31.34
N ILE A 56 -27.67 3.07 -30.08
CA ILE A 56 -26.66 2.74 -29.08
C ILE A 56 -26.88 1.28 -28.70
N ALA A 57 -25.97 0.40 -29.12
CA ALA A 57 -25.85 -0.92 -28.52
C ALA A 57 -25.46 -0.72 -27.05
N THR A 58 -26.37 -1.04 -26.14
CA THR A 58 -26.13 -1.08 -24.70
C THR A 58 -25.04 -2.10 -24.42
N GLN A 59 -23.84 -1.62 -24.11
CA GLN A 59 -22.77 -2.47 -23.57
C GLN A 59 -23.16 -2.91 -22.16
N ASP A 60 -22.86 -4.17 -21.84
CA ASP A 60 -23.14 -4.82 -20.57
C ASP A 60 -22.53 -4.01 -19.40
N PRO A 61 -23.33 -3.55 -18.41
CA PRO A 61 -22.84 -2.78 -17.26
C PRO A 61 -21.71 -3.47 -16.48
N GLN A 62 -21.60 -4.81 -16.53
CA GLN A 62 -20.52 -5.55 -15.87
C GLN A 62 -19.14 -5.33 -16.53
N LEU A 63 -19.09 -5.11 -17.85
CA LEU A 63 -17.84 -4.85 -18.58
C LEU A 63 -17.33 -3.42 -18.36
N ILE A 64 -18.24 -2.46 -18.19
CA ILE A 64 -17.90 -1.06 -17.90
C ILE A 64 -17.33 -0.94 -16.47
N ALA A 65 -17.91 -1.67 -15.50
CA ALA A 65 -17.41 -1.70 -14.13
C ALA A 65 -16.01 -2.34 -14.01
N GLN A 66 -15.70 -3.38 -14.80
CA GLN A 66 -14.36 -4.00 -14.78
C GLN A 66 -13.24 -3.07 -15.31
N GLN A 67 -13.56 -2.13 -16.21
CA GLN A 67 -12.57 -1.20 -16.76
C GLN A 67 -12.15 -0.11 -15.75
N ASN A 68 -13.00 0.25 -14.78
CA ASN A 68 -12.72 1.33 -13.82
C ASN A 68 -11.85 0.91 -12.62
N TYR A 69 -11.67 -0.39 -12.38
CA TYR A 69 -10.94 -0.91 -11.21
C TYR A 69 -9.85 -1.92 -11.59
N GLY A 70 -9.42 -1.93 -12.85
CA GLY A 70 -8.21 -2.63 -13.26
C GLY A 70 -6.98 -1.87 -12.78
N ILE A 71 -5.82 -2.56 -12.75
CA ILE A 71 -4.54 -1.85 -12.64
C ILE A 71 -4.50 -0.82 -13.75
N THR A 72 -4.40 0.47 -13.40
CA THR A 72 -4.21 1.50 -14.40
C THR A 72 -2.87 1.21 -15.08
N ASN A 73 -2.92 0.96 -16.40
CA ASN A 73 -1.70 0.77 -17.20
C ASN A 73 -0.93 2.07 -17.40
N GLU A 74 -1.34 3.16 -16.73
CA GLU A 74 -0.56 4.37 -16.56
C GLU A 74 0.65 4.04 -15.69
N THR A 75 1.68 3.53 -16.37
CA THR A 75 3.01 3.39 -15.78
C THR A 75 3.47 4.77 -15.35
N ASP A 76 3.85 4.92 -14.09
CA ASP A 76 4.56 6.12 -13.64
C ASP A 76 5.98 6.09 -14.23
N GLU A 77 6.09 6.40 -15.53
CA GLU A 77 7.37 6.50 -16.26
C GLU A 77 8.20 7.70 -15.77
N ASN A 78 7.56 8.64 -15.07
CA ASN A 78 8.19 9.81 -14.47
C ASN A 78 8.73 9.56 -13.06
N TYR A 79 8.50 8.38 -12.47
CA TYR A 79 9.22 7.95 -11.28
C TYR A 79 10.68 7.65 -11.67
N VAL A 80 11.44 8.72 -11.84
CA VAL A 80 12.89 8.67 -11.78
C VAL A 80 13.21 8.42 -10.32
N SER A 81 13.37 7.13 -9.97
CA SER A 81 14.18 6.79 -8.80
C SER A 81 15.41 7.68 -8.89
N SER A 82 15.75 8.44 -7.84
CA SER A 82 16.85 9.42 -7.89
C SER A 82 18.24 8.75 -7.99
N ASP A 83 18.30 7.63 -8.68
CA ASP A 83 19.31 6.59 -8.69
C ASP A 83 20.36 6.82 -9.78
N THR A 84 20.43 8.03 -10.35
CA THR A 84 21.61 8.46 -11.11
C THR A 84 22.83 8.71 -10.21
N SER A 85 22.73 8.43 -8.91
CA SER A 85 23.92 8.36 -8.08
C SER A 85 23.79 7.20 -7.09
N ALA A 86 24.32 6.06 -7.51
CA ALA A 86 24.68 4.94 -6.66
C ALA A 86 25.59 5.33 -5.46
N GLU A 87 26.04 6.59 -5.37
CA GLU A 87 26.85 7.13 -4.27
C GLU A 87 26.03 7.59 -3.04
N TRP A 88 24.68 7.51 -3.05
CA TRP A 88 23.83 8.09 -1.99
C TRP A 88 22.97 7.08 -1.23
N PHE A 89 23.16 5.78 -1.47
CA PHE A 89 22.43 4.72 -0.79
C PHE A 89 23.40 3.73 -0.15
N ASP A 90 23.77 3.98 1.10
CA ASP A 90 24.46 2.99 1.94
C ASP A 90 23.41 2.26 2.80
N GLY A 91 23.08 1.02 2.42
CA GLY A 91 22.38 0.05 3.24
C GLY A 91 23.13 -1.27 3.15
N ASP A 92 23.63 -1.75 4.30
CA ASP A 92 24.41 -2.98 4.55
C ASP A 92 24.61 -3.89 3.31
N GLU A 93 25.79 -3.77 2.69
CA GLU A 93 26.10 -4.36 1.37
C GLU A 93 25.95 -5.89 1.31
N ASP A 94 25.91 -6.61 2.43
CA ASP A 94 25.80 -8.08 2.40
C ASP A 94 24.39 -8.66 2.60
N SER A 95 23.43 -7.90 3.17
CA SER A 95 22.06 -8.41 3.42
C SER A 95 20.95 -7.57 2.76
N ASP A 96 21.11 -6.25 2.66
CA ASP A 96 20.08 -5.36 2.09
C ASP A 96 20.22 -5.19 0.56
N SER A 97 21.43 -5.32 0.02
CA SER A 97 21.69 -5.24 -1.43
C SER A 97 20.87 -6.24 -2.24
N LYS A 98 20.78 -7.51 -1.79
CA LYS A 98 20.00 -8.56 -2.48
C LYS A 98 18.49 -8.30 -2.42
N ALA A 99 17.99 -7.76 -1.31
CA ALA A 99 16.56 -7.56 -1.11
C ALA A 99 15.97 -6.46 -2.00
N TYR A 100 16.78 -5.46 -2.38
CA TYR A 100 16.40 -4.36 -3.27
C TYR A 100 16.98 -4.51 -4.70
N GLY A 101 17.63 -5.63 -4.99
CA GLY A 101 18.09 -5.97 -6.34
C GLY A 101 16.94 -6.31 -7.30
N ASN A 102 17.27 -6.84 -8.48
CA ASN A 102 16.28 -7.24 -9.49
C ASN A 102 15.22 -8.20 -8.91
N GLY A 103 13.96 -7.88 -9.12
CA GLY A 103 12.83 -8.65 -8.57
C GLY A 103 12.56 -8.40 -7.08
N GLY A 104 13.33 -7.53 -6.43
CA GLY A 104 13.28 -7.20 -5.01
C GLY A 104 12.26 -6.12 -4.67
N TYR A 105 12.47 -5.44 -3.54
CA TYR A 105 11.63 -4.33 -3.08
C TYR A 105 11.90 -3.05 -3.88
N LEU A 106 10.88 -2.20 -4.02
CA LEU A 106 11.08 -0.83 -4.50
C LEU A 106 11.82 -0.02 -3.43
N ARG A 107 12.84 0.73 -3.83
CA ARG A 107 13.47 1.72 -2.95
C ARG A 107 12.55 2.93 -2.85
N VAL A 108 12.06 3.22 -1.65
CA VAL A 108 11.15 4.34 -1.37
C VAL A 108 11.69 5.14 -0.19
N ARG A 109 11.66 6.47 -0.29
CA ARG A 109 12.06 7.39 0.78
C ARG A 109 10.92 8.30 1.19
N ILE A 110 11.01 8.75 2.43
CA ILE A 110 10.17 9.81 2.97
C ILE A 110 10.31 11.06 2.08
N GLY A 111 9.18 11.62 1.65
CA GLY A 111 9.10 12.76 0.75
C GLY A 111 9.05 12.40 -0.74
N ASP A 112 9.31 11.15 -1.12
CA ASP A 112 9.13 10.71 -2.51
C ASP A 112 7.66 10.89 -2.92
N ARG A 113 7.44 11.21 -4.19
CA ARG A 113 6.11 11.33 -4.80
C ARG A 113 5.91 10.18 -5.78
N LEU A 114 4.89 9.35 -5.53
CA LEU A 114 4.49 8.24 -6.40
C LEU A 114 3.23 8.60 -7.18
N HIS A 115 3.19 8.23 -8.46
CA HIS A 115 2.08 8.45 -9.39
C HIS A 115 1.63 9.92 -9.44
N ASN A 116 2.59 10.84 -9.30
CA ASN A 116 2.39 12.29 -9.15
C ASN A 116 1.40 12.73 -8.03
N ARG A 117 0.92 11.80 -7.21
CA ARG A 117 -0.23 11.99 -6.33
C ARG A 117 0.08 11.70 -4.87
N TYR A 118 0.83 10.65 -4.60
CA TYR A 118 1.03 10.15 -3.25
C TYR A 118 2.41 10.54 -2.73
N ILE A 119 2.45 11.43 -1.73
CA ILE A 119 3.70 11.80 -1.05
C ILE A 119 3.94 10.84 0.10
N ILE A 120 5.09 10.18 0.13
CA ILE A 120 5.47 9.26 1.21
C ILE A 120 5.75 10.03 2.50
N GLU A 121 5.05 9.68 3.58
CA GLU A 121 5.20 10.32 4.89
C GLU A 121 6.03 9.47 5.85
N SER A 122 5.72 8.18 5.96
CA SER A 122 6.43 7.26 6.85
C SER A 122 6.24 5.81 6.43
N LYS A 123 7.11 4.92 6.91
CA LYS A 123 6.95 3.48 6.72
C LYS A 123 6.02 2.93 7.80
N LEU A 124 4.96 2.22 7.39
CA LEU A 124 4.02 1.58 8.30
C LEU A 124 4.43 0.14 8.63
N GLY A 125 5.03 -0.55 7.68
CA GLY A 125 5.45 -1.94 7.88
C GLY A 125 6.15 -2.54 6.68
N TRP A 126 6.59 -3.77 6.82
CA TRP A 126 7.13 -4.57 5.73
C TRP A 126 6.97 -6.06 6.05
N GLY A 127 6.89 -6.86 4.99
CA GLY A 127 6.86 -8.32 5.09
C GLY A 127 7.59 -8.92 3.90
N HIS A 128 7.59 -10.24 3.83
CA HIS A 128 8.35 -10.98 2.81
C HIS A 128 8.04 -10.57 1.36
N PHE A 129 6.82 -10.11 1.09
CA PHE A 129 6.32 -9.83 -0.26
C PHE A 129 6.25 -8.34 -0.60
N SER A 130 6.22 -7.47 0.41
CA SER A 130 5.81 -6.09 0.22
C SER A 130 6.31 -5.15 1.32
N THR A 131 6.28 -3.86 1.03
CA THR A 131 6.41 -2.80 2.04
C THR A 131 5.14 -2.00 2.10
N VAL A 132 4.79 -1.47 3.27
CA VAL A 132 3.60 -0.64 3.47
C VAL A 132 4.02 0.73 3.97
N TRP A 133 3.52 1.78 3.33
CA TRP A 133 3.88 3.17 3.60
C TRP A 133 2.64 4.02 3.84
N LEU A 134 2.73 4.95 4.78
CA LEU A 134 1.77 6.03 4.92
C LEU A 134 2.08 7.07 3.85
N ALA A 135 1.06 7.53 3.14
CA ALA A 135 1.20 8.59 2.17
C ALA A 135 0.07 9.60 2.27
N THR A 136 0.37 10.84 1.86
CA THR A 136 -0.61 11.90 1.64
C THR A 136 -1.05 11.87 0.18
N ASP A 137 -2.33 11.69 -0.07
CA ASP A 137 -2.96 11.91 -1.36
C ASP A 137 -3.16 13.42 -1.58
N VAL A 138 -2.38 14.02 -2.48
CA VAL A 138 -2.47 15.48 -2.73
C VAL A 138 -3.67 15.90 -3.55
N LEU A 139 -4.35 14.96 -4.21
CA LEU A 139 -5.57 15.24 -4.98
C LEU A 139 -6.82 15.13 -4.11
N ALA A 140 -6.71 14.51 -2.93
CA ALA A 140 -7.79 14.49 -1.95
C ALA A 140 -7.97 15.89 -1.32
N PRO A 141 -9.22 16.34 -1.06
CA PRO A 141 -9.48 17.60 -0.39
C PRO A 141 -8.76 17.69 0.97
N SER A 142 -8.19 18.85 1.30
CA SER A 142 -7.35 19.05 2.49
C SER A 142 -8.02 18.68 3.82
N ASN A 143 -9.36 18.79 3.89
CA ASN A 143 -10.18 18.47 5.06
C ASN A 143 -10.80 17.07 5.01
N SER A 144 -10.41 16.24 4.03
CA SER A 144 -10.92 14.88 3.90
C SER A 144 -10.21 13.94 4.86
N HIS A 145 -10.98 13.12 5.57
CA HIS A 145 -10.46 12.00 6.36
C HIS A 145 -9.71 10.97 5.49
N ARG A 146 -9.91 11.00 4.17
CA ARG A 146 -9.22 10.15 3.18
C ARG A 146 -7.98 10.80 2.56
N ARG A 147 -7.52 11.94 3.10
CA ARG A 147 -6.27 12.57 2.68
C ARG A 147 -5.06 11.66 2.89
N PHE A 148 -5.11 10.81 3.90
CA PHE A 148 -4.09 9.83 4.18
C PHE A 148 -4.48 8.45 3.68
N VAL A 149 -3.50 7.77 3.09
CA VAL A 149 -3.65 6.43 2.51
C VAL A 149 -2.49 5.54 2.91
N ALA A 150 -2.73 4.23 2.89
CA ALA A 150 -1.69 3.21 3.05
C ALA A 150 -1.32 2.64 1.68
N LEU A 151 -0.08 2.81 1.27
CA LEU A 151 0.47 2.24 0.03
C LEU A 151 1.15 0.91 0.33
N LYS A 152 0.58 -0.20 -0.16
CA LYS A 152 1.21 -1.51 -0.16
C LYS A 152 1.92 -1.72 -1.50
N ILE A 153 3.24 -1.80 -1.47
CA ILE A 153 4.11 -1.88 -2.65
C ILE A 153 4.70 -3.29 -2.74
N GLN A 154 4.37 -4.02 -3.80
CA GLN A 154 4.87 -5.37 -4.03
C GLN A 154 6.30 -5.37 -4.55
N LYS A 155 7.02 -6.47 -4.30
CA LYS A 155 8.27 -6.78 -5.01
C LYS A 155 8.05 -6.91 -6.52
N SER A 156 9.11 -6.71 -7.31
CA SER A 156 9.03 -6.67 -8.79
C SER A 156 9.22 -8.00 -9.51
N ALA A 157 9.52 -9.11 -8.80
CA ALA A 157 9.71 -10.38 -9.46
C ALA A 157 8.42 -10.84 -10.18
N PRO A 158 8.51 -11.49 -11.35
CA PRO A 158 7.34 -11.79 -12.19
C PRO A 158 6.20 -12.53 -11.46
N HIS A 159 6.53 -13.49 -10.60
CA HIS A 159 5.52 -14.23 -9.84
C HIS A 159 4.77 -13.37 -8.81
N TYR A 160 5.38 -12.30 -8.31
CA TYR A 160 4.70 -11.32 -7.45
C TYR A 160 3.78 -10.40 -8.26
N LEU A 161 4.18 -10.06 -9.49
CA LEU A 161 3.35 -9.27 -10.40
C LEU A 161 2.08 -10.03 -10.79
N ASP A 162 2.19 -11.33 -11.11
CA ASP A 162 1.02 -12.14 -11.47
C ASP A 162 0.09 -12.35 -10.27
N ALA A 163 0.63 -12.66 -9.09
CA ALA A 163 -0.17 -12.73 -7.87
C ALA A 163 -0.86 -11.39 -7.53
N ALA A 164 -0.19 -10.25 -7.78
CA ALA A 164 -0.78 -8.94 -7.55
C ALA A 164 -1.94 -8.63 -8.49
N LYS A 165 -1.90 -9.09 -9.75
CA LYS A 165 -3.03 -8.94 -10.68
C LYS A 165 -4.27 -9.72 -10.19
N ASP A 166 -4.05 -10.91 -9.66
CA ASP A 166 -5.14 -11.71 -9.08
C ASP A 166 -5.71 -11.03 -7.81
N GLU A 167 -4.83 -10.48 -6.96
CA GLU A 167 -5.23 -9.71 -5.77
C GLU A 167 -6.07 -8.47 -6.14
N VAL A 168 -5.68 -7.71 -7.17
CA VAL A 168 -6.47 -6.59 -7.70
C VAL A 168 -7.85 -7.06 -8.15
N GLN A 169 -7.95 -8.16 -8.91
CA GLN A 169 -9.24 -8.67 -9.37
C GLN A 169 -10.18 -9.03 -8.22
N LEU A 170 -9.66 -9.68 -7.17
CA LEU A 170 -10.43 -10.05 -5.99
C LEU A 170 -10.90 -8.81 -5.20
N LEU A 171 -9.99 -7.85 -4.97
CA LEU A 171 -10.31 -6.61 -4.25
C LEU A 171 -11.30 -5.72 -5.01
N SER A 172 -11.14 -5.61 -6.33
CA SER A 172 -12.06 -4.85 -7.18
C SER A 172 -13.45 -5.48 -7.22
N ARG A 173 -13.55 -6.82 -7.27
CA ARG A 173 -14.83 -7.52 -7.19
C ARG A 173 -15.53 -7.27 -5.86
N ALA A 174 -14.78 -7.36 -4.75
CA ALA A 174 -15.28 -7.04 -3.43
C ALA A 174 -15.83 -5.61 -3.39
N LYS A 175 -15.04 -4.63 -3.83
CA LYS A 175 -15.45 -3.22 -3.87
C LYS A 175 -16.72 -2.98 -4.70
N GLN A 176 -16.80 -3.55 -5.90
CA GLN A 176 -17.97 -3.42 -6.76
C GLN A 176 -19.26 -3.94 -6.10
N LYS A 177 -19.16 -5.07 -5.38
CA LYS A 177 -20.30 -5.61 -4.63
C LYS A 177 -20.72 -4.72 -3.47
N LEU A 178 -19.77 -4.05 -2.84
CA LEU A 178 -20.05 -3.09 -1.78
C LEU A 178 -20.83 -1.88 -2.31
N ASP A 179 -20.31 -1.29 -3.39
CA ASP A 179 -20.89 -0.10 -4.03
C ASP A 179 -22.31 -0.42 -4.56
N ALA A 180 -22.52 -1.60 -5.15
CA ALA A 180 -23.81 -2.02 -5.70
C ALA A 180 -24.89 -2.35 -4.64
N ASN A 181 -24.48 -2.86 -3.48
CA ASN A 181 -25.41 -3.25 -2.42
C ASN A 181 -25.66 -2.12 -1.40
N HIS A 182 -25.07 -0.92 -1.59
CA HIS A 182 -25.16 0.22 -0.67
C HIS A 182 -24.83 -0.14 0.79
N VAL A 183 -23.88 -1.05 0.99
CA VAL A 183 -23.50 -1.52 2.31
C VAL A 183 -22.65 -0.44 2.99
N HIS A 184 -23.19 0.17 4.05
CA HIS A 184 -22.51 1.24 4.79
C HIS A 184 -21.52 0.72 5.84
N GLU A 185 -21.73 -0.49 6.38
CA GLU A 185 -20.84 -1.13 7.34
C GLU A 185 -20.16 -2.32 6.67
N ASN A 186 -18.84 -2.22 6.45
CA ASN A 186 -18.03 -3.31 5.92
C ASN A 186 -16.81 -3.56 6.79
N TYR A 187 -16.50 -4.85 6.97
CA TYR A 187 -15.37 -5.32 7.76
C TYR A 187 -14.22 -5.84 6.88
N ILE A 188 -14.24 -5.51 5.59
CA ILE A 188 -13.19 -5.81 4.62
C ILE A 188 -12.47 -4.52 4.22
N ALA A 189 -11.13 -4.53 4.32
CA ALA A 189 -10.29 -3.40 3.94
C ALA A 189 -10.54 -2.96 2.49
N GLN A 190 -10.71 -1.65 2.28
CA GLN A 190 -11.05 -1.11 0.97
C GLN A 190 -9.83 -0.70 0.17
N MET A 191 -9.65 -1.32 -1.00
CA MET A 191 -8.72 -0.82 -2.03
C MET A 191 -9.35 0.42 -2.67
N LEU A 192 -8.66 1.55 -2.55
CA LEU A 192 -9.08 2.85 -3.08
C LEU A 192 -8.58 3.06 -4.51
N ASP A 193 -7.39 2.57 -4.82
CA ASP A 193 -6.71 2.73 -6.11
C ASP A 193 -5.62 1.65 -6.28
N SER A 194 -5.15 1.44 -7.51
CA SER A 194 -3.99 0.59 -7.80
C SER A 194 -3.28 1.02 -9.08
N PHE A 195 -1.95 1.07 -9.05
CA PHE A 195 -1.12 1.50 -10.17
C PHE A 195 0.23 0.76 -10.23
N ILE A 196 1.00 0.96 -11.30
CA ILE A 196 2.33 0.37 -11.48
C ILE A 196 3.42 1.45 -11.45
N VAL A 197 4.43 1.25 -10.62
CA VAL A 197 5.69 2.00 -10.66
C VAL A 197 6.74 1.19 -11.41
N SER A 198 7.37 1.80 -12.41
CA SER A 198 8.51 1.19 -13.12
C SER A 198 9.81 1.73 -12.53
N ALA A 199 10.68 0.84 -12.06
CA ALA A 199 11.99 1.18 -11.49
C ALA A 199 13.11 0.33 -12.11
N HIS A 200 14.35 0.64 -11.77
CA HIS A 200 15.54 -0.05 -12.29
C HIS A 200 15.50 -1.57 -12.04
N ASN A 201 14.89 -2.02 -10.95
CA ASN A 201 14.79 -3.42 -10.55
C ASN A 201 13.48 -4.10 -10.98
N GLY A 202 12.63 -3.43 -11.75
CA GLY A 202 11.43 -4.00 -12.37
C GLY A 202 10.15 -3.18 -12.13
N LYS A 203 9.00 -3.82 -12.40
CA LYS A 203 7.68 -3.22 -12.22
C LYS A 203 7.09 -3.59 -10.87
N HIS A 204 6.65 -2.60 -10.10
CA HIS A 204 6.06 -2.77 -8.79
C HIS A 204 4.58 -2.41 -8.84
N VAL A 205 3.72 -3.35 -8.44
CA VAL A 205 2.30 -3.05 -8.23
C VAL A 205 2.14 -2.36 -6.88
N VAL A 206 1.45 -1.23 -6.90
CA VAL A 206 1.12 -0.45 -5.71
C VAL A 206 -0.38 -0.49 -5.51
N PHE A 207 -0.79 -0.93 -4.32
CA PHE A 207 -2.16 -0.90 -3.87
C PHE A 207 -2.35 0.27 -2.90
N VAL A 208 -3.42 1.02 -3.07
CA VAL A 208 -3.78 2.15 -2.19
C VAL A 208 -4.96 1.73 -1.34
N PHE A 209 -4.79 1.75 -0.02
CA PHE A 209 -5.84 1.42 0.95
C PHE A 209 -6.15 2.61 1.84
N GLU A 210 -7.30 2.54 2.50
CA GLU A 210 -7.55 3.36 3.69
C GLU A 210 -6.52 3.08 4.80
N VAL A 211 -6.27 4.07 5.66
CA VAL A 211 -5.35 3.88 6.78
C VAL A 211 -6.07 3.22 7.94
N LEU A 212 -5.71 1.96 8.19
CA LEU A 212 -6.13 1.20 9.37
C LEU A 212 -5.05 1.24 10.46
N GLY A 213 -5.39 0.73 11.64
CA GLY A 213 -4.51 0.67 12.79
C GLY A 213 -3.66 -0.60 12.82
N GLU A 214 -3.23 -0.97 14.02
CA GLU A 214 -2.42 -2.16 14.27
C GLU A 214 -3.20 -3.44 13.94
N ASN A 215 -2.47 -4.51 13.62
CA ASN A 215 -3.08 -5.83 13.46
C ASN A 215 -3.42 -6.45 14.83
N LEU A 216 -4.30 -7.45 14.82
CA LEU A 216 -4.75 -8.13 16.04
C LEU A 216 -3.61 -8.84 16.77
N LEU A 217 -2.57 -9.31 16.06
CA LEU A 217 -1.40 -9.89 16.72
C LEU A 217 -0.67 -8.86 17.59
N ASP A 218 -0.51 -7.63 17.12
CA ASP A 218 0.12 -6.56 17.90
C ASP A 218 -0.74 -6.12 19.09
N LEU A 219 -2.08 -6.16 18.96
CA LEU A 219 -2.98 -6.01 20.10
C LEU A 219 -2.83 -7.15 21.12
N ILE A 220 -2.67 -8.40 20.68
CA ILE A 220 -2.42 -9.54 21.59
C ILE A 220 -1.07 -9.37 22.31
N LYS A 221 -0.04 -8.89 21.61
CA LYS A 221 1.27 -8.59 22.19
C LYS A 221 1.19 -7.51 23.26
N SER A 222 0.41 -6.44 23.06
CA SER A 222 0.28 -5.36 24.06
C SER A 222 -0.39 -5.82 25.36
N TYR A 223 -1.18 -6.90 25.29
CA TYR A 223 -1.72 -7.62 26.45
C TYR A 223 -0.76 -8.69 27.01
N ASN A 224 0.52 -8.67 26.60
CA ASN A 224 1.54 -9.64 27.00
C ASN A 224 1.12 -11.10 26.78
N TYR A 225 0.37 -11.37 25.71
CA TYR A 225 -0.16 -12.69 25.39
C TYR A 225 -1.05 -13.32 26.49
N ARG A 226 -1.58 -12.52 27.43
CA ARG A 226 -2.47 -12.99 28.50
C ARG A 226 -3.94 -13.12 28.07
N GLY A 227 -4.21 -12.93 26.79
CA GLY A 227 -5.56 -12.86 26.24
C GLY A 227 -6.17 -11.46 26.31
N LEU A 228 -7.24 -11.26 25.54
CA LEU A 228 -7.99 -10.01 25.50
C LEU A 228 -9.26 -10.11 26.36
N PRO A 229 -9.76 -8.99 26.92
CA PRO A 229 -11.05 -8.95 27.59
C PRO A 229 -12.16 -9.56 26.72
N MET A 230 -13.02 -10.39 27.32
CA MET A 230 -14.03 -11.18 26.60
C MET A 230 -14.97 -10.31 25.74
N ALA A 231 -15.30 -9.10 26.20
CA ALA A 231 -16.12 -8.16 25.43
C ALA A 231 -15.44 -7.75 24.10
N ILE A 232 -14.12 -7.55 24.11
CA ILE A 232 -13.33 -7.22 22.93
C ILE A 232 -13.26 -8.42 21.98
N VAL A 233 -13.00 -9.62 22.53
CA VAL A 233 -12.97 -10.86 21.73
C VAL A 233 -14.30 -11.10 21.00
N LYS A 234 -15.42 -10.97 21.70
CA LYS A 234 -16.77 -11.12 21.11
C LYS A 234 -17.01 -10.12 19.98
N LYS A 235 -16.59 -8.86 20.18
CA LYS A 235 -16.73 -7.82 19.16
C LYS A 235 -15.90 -8.15 17.91
N ILE A 236 -14.61 -8.45 18.08
CA ILE A 236 -13.72 -8.80 16.96
C ILE A 236 -14.22 -10.04 16.23
N ALA A 237 -14.60 -11.09 16.95
CA ALA A 237 -15.11 -12.32 16.35
C ALA A 237 -16.39 -12.05 15.53
N LYS A 238 -17.33 -11.25 16.04
CA LYS A 238 -18.54 -10.85 15.31
C LYS A 238 -18.19 -10.12 14.02
N GLU A 239 -17.33 -9.10 14.10
CA GLU A 239 -16.95 -8.27 12.94
C GLU A 239 -16.19 -9.09 11.88
N VAL A 240 -15.29 -9.99 12.28
CA VAL A 240 -14.61 -10.93 11.39
C VAL A 240 -15.62 -11.86 10.71
N LEU A 241 -16.58 -12.42 11.45
CA LEU A 241 -17.62 -13.29 10.88
C LEU A 241 -18.51 -12.56 9.89
N LEU A 242 -18.87 -11.30 10.16
CA LEU A 242 -19.65 -10.48 9.23
C LEU A 242 -18.85 -10.18 7.95
N GLY A 243 -17.55 -9.88 8.05
CA GLY A 243 -16.69 -9.73 6.89
C GLY A 243 -16.57 -11.00 6.05
N LEU A 244 -16.40 -12.17 6.70
CA LEU A 244 -16.34 -13.46 6.02
C LEU A 244 -17.68 -13.82 5.35
N ASP A 245 -18.80 -13.63 6.04
CA ASP A 245 -20.13 -13.88 5.48
C ASP A 245 -20.33 -13.07 4.20
N TRP A 246 -19.96 -11.79 4.21
CA TRP A 246 -20.03 -10.94 3.03
C TRP A 246 -19.09 -11.42 1.90
N LEU A 247 -17.84 -11.77 2.20
CA LEU A 247 -16.91 -12.33 1.20
C LEU A 247 -17.47 -13.60 0.56
N HIS A 248 -18.05 -14.49 1.37
CA HIS A 248 -18.56 -15.77 0.91
C HIS A 248 -19.86 -15.61 0.12
N THR A 249 -20.85 -14.91 0.67
CA THR A 249 -22.21 -14.84 0.10
C THR A 249 -22.32 -13.85 -1.05
N GLN A 250 -21.71 -12.67 -0.91
CA GLN A 250 -21.86 -11.58 -1.89
C GLN A 250 -20.77 -11.60 -2.95
N CYS A 251 -19.54 -11.90 -2.53
CA CYS A 251 -18.39 -11.87 -3.43
C CYS A 251 -18.07 -13.24 -4.03
N GLY A 252 -18.39 -14.35 -3.35
CA GLY A 252 -17.94 -15.68 -3.75
C GLY A 252 -16.43 -15.84 -3.66
N ILE A 253 -15.81 -15.21 -2.65
CA ILE A 253 -14.36 -15.21 -2.41
C ILE A 253 -14.08 -15.98 -1.12
N ILE A 254 -13.06 -16.84 -1.11
CA ILE A 254 -12.57 -17.50 0.11
C ILE A 254 -11.25 -16.82 0.51
N HIS A 255 -11.12 -16.38 1.76
CA HIS A 255 -9.90 -15.68 2.21
C HIS A 255 -8.66 -16.60 2.30
N THR A 256 -8.84 -17.84 2.74
CA THR A 256 -7.82 -18.92 2.85
C THR A 256 -6.68 -18.72 3.87
N ASP A 257 -6.37 -17.49 4.31
CA ASP A 257 -5.29 -17.20 5.27
C ASP A 257 -5.76 -16.33 6.45
N LEU A 258 -6.88 -16.68 7.09
CA LEU A 258 -7.38 -15.89 8.22
C LEU A 258 -6.55 -16.16 9.49
N LYS A 259 -5.86 -15.11 9.97
CA LYS A 259 -4.99 -15.13 11.14
C LYS A 259 -4.90 -13.73 11.79
N PRO A 260 -4.43 -13.60 13.04
CA PRO A 260 -4.38 -12.32 13.74
C PRO A 260 -3.61 -11.20 12.98
N GLU A 261 -2.60 -11.56 12.20
CA GLU A 261 -1.82 -10.62 11.38
C GLU A 261 -2.63 -9.99 10.24
N ASN A 262 -3.68 -10.69 9.78
CA ASN A 262 -4.54 -10.27 8.67
C ASN A 262 -5.85 -9.61 9.15
N VAL A 263 -6.02 -9.40 10.46
CA VAL A 263 -7.15 -8.64 11.02
C VAL A 263 -6.63 -7.31 11.53
N LEU A 264 -7.05 -6.21 10.90
CA LEU A 264 -6.63 -4.85 11.25
C LEU A 264 -7.69 -4.16 12.10
N ILE A 265 -7.25 -3.41 13.11
CA ILE A 265 -8.15 -2.63 13.98
C ILE A 265 -8.32 -1.23 13.40
N SER A 266 -9.56 -0.76 13.24
CA SER A 266 -9.82 0.60 12.75
C SER A 266 -9.24 1.67 13.69
N ARG A 267 -8.71 2.75 13.11
CA ARG A 267 -8.21 3.89 13.88
C ARG A 267 -9.38 4.69 14.45
N THR A 268 -9.34 4.98 15.74
CA THR A 268 -10.33 5.84 16.41
C THR A 268 -9.97 7.32 16.38
N LYS A 269 -8.68 7.63 16.23
CA LYS A 269 -8.15 9.00 16.23
C LYS A 269 -7.72 9.39 14.82
N ALA A 270 -7.94 10.64 14.43
CA ALA A 270 -7.35 11.20 13.21
C ALA A 270 -5.81 11.14 13.26
N ILE A 271 -5.16 11.22 12.09
CA ILE A 271 -3.70 11.37 12.05
C ILE A 271 -3.38 12.80 12.48
N ASN A 272 -2.62 12.95 13.56
CA ASN A 272 -2.17 14.26 14.01
C ASN A 272 -0.98 14.70 13.12
N MET A 273 -1.18 15.75 12.34
CA MET A 273 -0.18 16.29 11.40
C MET A 273 1.13 16.68 12.10
N GLN A 274 1.04 17.32 13.27
CA GLN A 274 2.23 17.77 14.00
C GLN A 274 3.01 16.59 14.55
N GLN A 275 2.31 15.58 15.09
CA GLN A 275 2.95 14.35 15.55
C GLN A 275 3.62 13.61 14.38
N LEU A 276 2.92 13.50 13.24
CA LEU A 276 3.46 12.89 12.04
C LEU A 276 4.73 13.61 11.55
N GLU A 277 4.72 14.94 11.49
CA GLU A 277 5.88 15.73 11.08
C GLU A 277 7.05 15.58 12.06
N ARG A 278 6.78 15.47 13.36
CA ARG A 278 7.83 15.16 14.36
C ARG A 278 8.44 13.78 14.13
N ASP A 279 7.61 12.76 13.97
CA ASP A 279 8.08 11.38 13.77
C ASP A 279 8.86 11.24 12.47
N LYS A 280 8.40 11.92 11.42
CA LYS A 280 9.09 12.04 10.13
C LYS A 280 10.47 12.67 10.28
N ASN A 281 10.57 13.84 10.92
CA ASN A 281 11.84 14.52 11.15
C ASN A 281 12.79 13.68 12.01
N ARG A 282 12.26 12.98 13.03
CA ARG A 282 13.04 12.07 13.88
C ARG A 282 13.63 10.91 13.08
N GLU A 283 12.86 10.33 12.16
CA GLU A 283 13.32 9.22 11.33
C GLU A 283 14.35 9.66 10.29
N ILE A 284 14.13 10.80 9.61
CA ILE A 284 15.12 11.38 8.69
C ILE A 284 16.42 11.67 9.43
N LYS A 285 16.35 12.24 10.63
CA LYS A 285 17.53 12.51 11.45
C LYS A 285 18.30 11.22 11.77
N LYS A 286 17.61 10.16 12.23
CA LYS A 286 18.24 8.86 12.49
C LYS A 286 18.94 8.30 11.25
N GLN A 287 18.37 8.48 10.07
CA GLN A 287 19.00 8.06 8.81
C GLN A 287 20.30 8.84 8.55
N PHE A 288 20.29 10.16 8.71
CA PHE A 288 21.51 10.96 8.57
C PHE A 288 22.56 10.65 9.64
N ASP A 289 22.16 10.43 10.89
CA ASP A 289 23.08 10.07 11.97
C ASP A 289 23.79 8.73 11.67
N ARG A 290 23.07 7.74 11.15
CA ARG A 290 23.66 6.45 10.74
C ARG A 290 24.65 6.63 9.58
N GLN A 291 24.29 7.43 8.57
CA GLN A 291 25.19 7.73 7.45
C GLN A 291 26.44 8.47 7.93
N LEU A 292 26.27 9.46 8.81
CA LEU A 292 27.37 10.23 9.37
C LEU A 292 28.36 9.32 10.11
N LYS A 293 27.84 8.45 10.99
CA LYS A 293 28.67 7.50 11.75
C LYS A 293 29.49 6.60 10.82
N ARG A 294 28.90 6.10 9.72
CA ARG A 294 29.62 5.28 8.73
C ARG A 294 30.70 6.08 8.00
N CYS A 295 30.40 7.29 7.54
CA CYS A 295 31.39 8.14 6.88
C CYS A 295 32.56 8.49 7.82
N GLU A 296 32.29 8.75 9.09
CA GLU A 296 33.31 9.00 10.11
C GLU A 296 34.18 7.76 10.35
N GLN A 297 33.57 6.57 10.47
CA GLN A 297 34.31 5.29 10.57
C GLN A 297 35.20 5.04 9.35
N GLN A 298 34.70 5.29 8.13
CA GLN A 298 35.48 5.18 6.90
C GLN A 298 36.68 6.15 6.94
N MET A 299 36.49 7.41 7.38
CA MET A 299 37.61 8.36 7.51
C MET A 299 38.67 7.92 8.51
N GLU A 300 38.29 7.33 9.64
CA GLU A 300 39.22 6.81 10.65
C GLU A 300 40.05 5.65 10.09
N HIS A 301 39.42 4.67 9.44
CA HIS A 301 40.09 3.54 8.79
C HIS A 301 40.94 3.96 7.56
N SER A 302 40.63 5.10 6.95
CA SER A 302 41.43 5.73 5.89
C SER A 302 42.76 6.32 6.40
N SER A 303 42.96 6.38 7.70
CA SER A 303 44.18 6.92 8.31
C SER A 303 45.29 5.87 8.39
N SER A 304 44.93 4.59 8.30
CA SER A 304 45.85 3.43 8.29
C SER A 304 46.05 2.80 6.91
N SER A 305 45.15 3.06 5.94
CA SER A 305 45.26 2.60 4.55
C SER A 305 45.23 3.77 3.57
N SER A 306 46.06 3.72 2.52
CA SER A 306 46.27 4.78 1.53
C SER A 306 45.04 5.01 0.62
N LEU A 307 43.99 5.65 1.12
CA LEU A 307 42.91 6.17 0.28
C LEU A 307 43.40 7.42 -0.50
N ALA A 308 43.05 7.49 -1.78
CA ALA A 308 43.48 8.57 -2.65
C ALA A 308 43.01 9.94 -2.10
N LYS A 309 43.88 10.96 -2.15
CA LYS A 309 43.59 12.32 -1.59
C LYS A 309 42.23 12.88 -2.04
N GLY A 310 41.80 12.57 -3.26
CA GLY A 310 40.49 12.97 -3.80
C GLY A 310 39.29 12.32 -3.10
N GLN A 311 39.37 11.04 -2.73
CA GLN A 311 38.31 10.33 -2.03
C GLN A 311 38.13 10.86 -0.60
N ARG A 312 39.23 11.15 0.11
CA ARG A 312 39.17 11.77 1.45
C ARG A 312 38.53 13.16 1.41
N LYS A 313 38.80 13.97 0.38
CA LYS A 313 38.17 15.28 0.20
C LYS A 313 36.65 15.15 0.01
N LYS A 314 36.20 14.24 -0.86
CA LYS A 314 34.77 13.96 -1.08
C LYS A 314 34.07 13.50 0.21
N LEU A 315 34.69 12.57 0.94
CA LEU A 315 34.13 12.03 2.19
C LEU A 315 34.00 13.11 3.29
N LYS A 316 35.00 14.00 3.42
CA LYS A 316 34.92 15.14 4.34
C LYS A 316 33.82 16.14 3.96
N GLN A 317 33.65 16.41 2.67
CA GLN A 317 32.56 17.25 2.19
C GLN A 317 31.20 16.65 2.53
N ARG A 318 31.06 15.33 2.37
CA ARG A 318 29.84 14.58 2.70
C ARG A 318 29.51 14.64 4.18
N ILE A 319 30.49 14.45 5.06
CA ILE A 319 30.32 14.58 6.52
C ILE A 319 29.82 15.98 6.90
N ASN A 320 30.41 17.03 6.31
CA ASN A 320 29.99 18.40 6.58
C ASN A 320 28.57 18.71 6.07
N GLU A 321 28.16 18.08 4.98
CA GLU A 321 26.78 18.16 4.48
C GLU A 321 25.80 17.47 5.43
N LEU A 322 26.10 16.23 5.84
CA LEU A 322 25.27 15.48 6.79
C LEU A 322 25.11 16.21 8.12
N LYS A 323 26.19 16.78 8.67
CA LYS A 323 26.14 17.59 9.91
C LYS A 323 25.25 18.82 9.76
N ARG A 324 25.27 19.48 8.59
CA ARG A 324 24.38 20.62 8.30
C ARG A 324 22.92 20.18 8.24
N ASN A 325 22.61 19.12 7.50
CA ASN A 325 21.26 18.59 7.38
C ASN A 325 20.67 18.17 8.74
N ILE A 326 21.48 17.52 9.60
CA ILE A 326 21.08 17.17 10.97
C ILE A 326 20.77 18.43 11.78
N SER A 327 21.65 19.44 11.73
CA SER A 327 21.44 20.71 12.44
C SER A 327 20.16 21.43 11.98
N ASP A 328 19.87 21.43 10.68
CA ASP A 328 18.68 22.09 10.15
C ASP A 328 17.38 21.36 10.54
N ILE A 329 17.42 20.03 10.65
CA ILE A 329 16.30 19.25 11.22
C ILE A 329 16.09 19.61 12.69
N ASP A 330 17.17 19.69 13.48
CA ASP A 330 17.07 20.05 14.89
C ASP A 330 16.47 21.46 15.10
N LYS A 331 16.84 22.42 14.24
CA LYS A 331 16.22 23.77 14.23
C LYS A 331 14.72 23.70 13.92
N LYS A 332 14.32 22.95 12.87
CA LYS A 332 12.90 22.76 12.53
C LYS A 332 12.13 22.12 13.68
N TYR A 333 12.74 21.16 14.37
CA TYR A 333 12.13 20.48 15.51
C TYR A 333 11.89 21.44 16.70
N ILE A 334 12.85 22.33 16.99
CA ILE A 334 12.67 23.36 18.02
C ILE A 334 11.50 24.29 17.68
N VAL A 335 11.35 24.69 16.42
CA VAL A 335 10.22 25.53 15.97
C VAL A 335 8.90 24.79 16.18
N LEU A 336 8.80 23.53 15.71
CA LEU A 336 7.62 22.69 15.90
C LEU A 336 7.26 22.47 17.38
N LEU A 337 8.24 22.36 18.27
CA LEU A 337 7.98 22.24 19.71
C LEU A 337 7.42 23.52 20.32
N ARG A 338 7.89 24.69 19.87
CA ARG A 338 7.38 25.99 20.33
C ARG A 338 5.92 26.19 19.91
N GLU A 339 5.61 25.92 18.64
CA GLU A 339 4.24 26.02 18.10
C GLU A 339 3.24 25.15 18.88
N MET A 340 3.66 23.96 19.32
CA MET A 340 2.81 23.11 20.18
C MET A 340 2.67 23.58 21.63
N GLY A 341 3.71 24.21 22.18
CA GLY A 341 3.67 24.76 23.53
C GLY A 341 2.71 25.95 23.64
N ASP A 342 2.46 26.64 22.53
CA ASP A 342 1.54 27.77 22.46
C ASP A 342 0.08 27.32 22.25
N GLU A 343 -0.18 26.28 21.44
CA GLU A 343 -1.54 25.71 21.30
C GLU A 343 -2.11 25.15 22.63
N CYS A 344 -1.29 24.57 23.50
CA CYS A 344 -1.75 24.12 24.82
C CYS A 344 -2.12 25.27 25.78
N LYS A 345 -1.60 26.48 25.56
CA LYS A 345 -1.93 27.64 26.39
C LYS A 345 -3.21 28.33 25.95
N ASP A 346 -3.51 28.31 24.65
CA ASP A 346 -4.74 28.92 24.11
C ASP A 346 -6.00 28.09 24.42
N SER A 347 -5.89 26.77 24.61
CA SER A 347 -7.03 25.93 25.02
C SER A 347 -7.52 26.14 26.46
N ASN A 348 -6.74 26.84 27.31
CA ASN A 348 -7.11 27.08 28.72
C ASN A 348 -7.74 28.47 28.96
N ASN A 349 -7.84 29.33 27.95
CA ASN A 349 -8.23 30.73 28.14
C ASN A 349 -9.67 31.08 27.69
N ASN A 350 -10.47 30.10 27.26
CA ASN A 350 -11.84 30.32 26.76
C ASN A 350 -12.97 29.94 27.74
N ASN A 351 -12.69 29.75 29.02
CA ASN A 351 -13.70 29.36 30.01
C ASN A 351 -13.87 30.33 31.19
N ASN A 352 -13.61 31.62 31.01
CA ASN A 352 -13.97 32.63 32.01
C ASN A 352 -14.53 33.89 31.36
N GLY A 353 -15.85 33.95 31.28
CA GLY A 353 -16.58 35.17 30.98
C GLY A 353 -18.02 34.85 30.67
N HIS A 354 -18.88 34.82 31.69
CA HIS A 354 -20.18 35.49 31.72
C HIS A 354 -20.72 35.42 33.15
N THR A 355 -20.54 36.54 33.86
CA THR A 355 -21.28 36.91 35.07
C THR A 355 -22.74 37.15 34.73
N HIS A 356 -23.69 36.61 35.50
CA HIS A 356 -24.98 37.29 35.75
C HIS A 356 -25.67 36.83 37.04
N SER A 357 -25.76 37.79 37.97
CA SER A 357 -26.86 38.12 38.89
C SER A 357 -27.57 37.03 39.69
N ASN A 358 -27.35 37.09 41.01
CA ASN A 358 -28.25 36.62 42.06
C ASN A 358 -29.68 37.13 41.85
N HIS A 359 -30.64 36.21 41.83
CA HIS A 359 -32.00 36.46 42.31
C HIS A 359 -32.37 35.38 43.32
N HIS A 360 -32.56 35.83 44.57
CA HIS A 360 -33.24 35.09 45.61
C HIS A 360 -34.68 34.80 45.16
N HIS A 361 -35.10 33.54 45.25
CA HIS A 361 -36.49 33.24 45.58
C HIS A 361 -36.58 32.08 46.57
N HIS A 362 -37.34 32.36 47.63
CA HIS A 362 -37.76 31.53 48.73
C HIS A 362 -38.32 30.17 48.28
N LEU A 363 -37.90 29.10 48.97
CA LEU A 363 -38.68 27.87 49.09
C LEU A 363 -39.64 28.07 50.26
N ASN A 364 -40.95 28.01 49.99
CA ASN A 364 -41.94 27.68 51.01
C ASN A 364 -42.30 26.21 50.84
N GLU A 365 -42.17 25.48 51.93
CA GLU A 365 -42.93 24.26 52.22
C GLU A 365 -44.43 24.62 52.28
N ASP A 366 -45.29 23.75 51.72
CA ASP A 366 -46.47 23.17 52.40
C ASP A 366 -47.49 22.62 51.39
N ASP A 367 -47.94 21.39 51.72
CA ASP A 367 -49.23 20.74 51.46
C ASP A 367 -49.75 20.49 50.02
N ALA A 368 -49.70 19.22 49.60
CA ALA A 368 -50.87 18.37 49.31
C ALA A 368 -50.48 16.92 48.96
#